data_AF-A0A8C9Y8X7-F1
#
_entry.id   AF-A0A8C9Y8X7-F1
#
_cell.length_a   1.000
_cell.length_b   1.000
_cell.length_c   1.000
_cell.angle_alpha   90.00
_cell.angle_beta   90.00
_cell.angle_gamma   90.00
#
_symmetry.space_group_name_H-M   'P 1'
#
loop_
_entity.id
_entity.type
_entity.pdbx_description
1 polymer ?
#
loop_
_entity_poly.entity_id
_entity_poly.type
_entity_poly.pdbx_seq_one_letter_code
_entity_poly.pdbx_strand_id
1 'polypeptide(L)'
;MSKLVCSLLLLCLLPAVVPLFCYTCVFPTISPLDCIRFPLKCPPGQVCLSSRAVGKKGDFRVVLYEKSCILPYLCGVTGEKHTMGLNFTFTNECCNTHLCNGAATPATPYWTGPIATLLISYSVW
;
A
#
# COMPACT_ATOMS: atom_id res chain seq x y z
N MET A 1 16.89 12.65 -39.69
CA MET A 1 17.21 11.59 -38.71
C MET A 1 17.40 12.12 -37.29
N SER A 2 18.05 13.28 -37.07
CA SER A 2 18.23 13.88 -35.73
C SER A 2 16.93 14.22 -34.96
N LYS A 3 15.88 14.70 -35.64
CA LYS A 3 14.61 15.07 -34.97
C LYS A 3 13.84 13.87 -34.39
N LEU A 4 13.87 12.72 -35.08
CA LEU A 4 13.24 11.48 -34.61
C LEU A 4 13.92 10.91 -33.37
N VAL A 5 15.26 10.99 -33.32
CA VAL A 5 16.06 10.57 -32.16
C VAL A 5 15.78 11.46 -30.95
N CYS A 6 15.68 12.78 -31.16
CA CYS A 6 15.38 13.74 -30.10
C CYS A 6 13.96 13.53 -29.52
N SER A 7 12.96 13.28 -30.37
CA SER A 7 11.59 12.97 -29.91
C SER A 7 11.49 11.64 -29.15
N LEU A 8 12.24 10.61 -29.56
CA LEU A 8 12.27 9.33 -28.84
C LEU A 8 12.91 9.46 -27.46
N LEU A 9 14.01 10.21 -27.34
CA LEU A 9 14.66 10.49 -26.06
C LEU A 9 13.74 11.24 -25.11
N LEU A 10 12.98 12.22 -25.62
CA LEU A 10 12.01 12.96 -24.81
C LEU A 10 10.89 12.05 -24.26
N LEU A 11 10.47 11.05 -25.05
CA LEU A 11 9.41 10.12 -24.66
C LEU A 11 9.88 9.15 -23.55
N CYS A 12 11.15 8.73 -23.57
CA CYS A 12 11.74 7.86 -22.54
C CYS A 12 11.96 8.57 -21.20
N LEU A 13 12.00 9.90 -21.19
CA LEU A 13 12.15 10.72 -19.98
C LEU A 13 10.83 10.97 -19.25
N LEU A 14 9.69 10.59 -19.85
CA LEU A 14 8.39 10.69 -19.18
C LEU A 14 8.32 9.61 -18.09
N PRO A 15 8.04 9.96 -16.82
CA PRO A 15 7.85 8.97 -15.78
C PRO A 15 6.69 8.05 -16.18
N ALA A 16 6.98 6.76 -16.36
CA ALA A 16 5.97 5.76 -16.61
C ALA A 16 5.05 5.70 -15.37
N VAL A 17 3.85 6.29 -15.47
CA VAL A 17 2.84 6.16 -14.43
C VAL A 17 2.24 4.76 -14.54
N VAL A 18 2.92 3.79 -13.92
CA VAL A 18 2.41 2.44 -13.79
C VAL A 18 1.14 2.51 -12.93
N PRO A 19 -0.01 2.03 -13.42
CA PRO A 19 -1.25 2.12 -12.66
C PRO A 19 -1.16 1.23 -11.43
N LEU A 20 -1.23 1.79 -10.23
CA LEU A 20 -1.26 0.99 -9.00
C LEU A 20 -2.62 0.33 -8.82
N PHE A 21 -2.64 -0.94 -8.43
CA PHE A 21 -3.86 -1.64 -8.02
C PHE A 21 -3.75 -2.05 -6.55
N CYS A 22 -4.82 -1.85 -5.79
CA CYS A 22 -4.90 -2.23 -4.38
C CYS A 22 -6.18 -3.01 -4.12
N TYR A 23 -6.19 -3.86 -3.10
CA TYR A 23 -7.43 -4.49 -2.67
C TYR A 23 -8.30 -3.50 -1.91
N THR A 24 -9.61 -3.65 -2.05
CA THR A 24 -10.60 -3.09 -1.12
C THR A 24 -11.43 -4.19 -0.46
N CYS A 25 -12.01 -3.87 0.70
CA CYS A 25 -12.94 -4.73 1.42
C CYS A 25 -14.38 -4.19 1.24
N VAL A 26 -15.36 -5.08 1.16
CA VAL A 26 -16.77 -4.71 1.24
C VAL A 26 -17.11 -4.37 2.70
N PHE A 27 -17.59 -3.16 2.95
CA PHE A 27 -17.92 -2.69 4.29
C PHE A 27 -19.22 -3.36 4.83
N PRO A 28 -19.32 -3.71 6.12
CA PRO A 28 -18.29 -3.70 7.17
C PRO A 28 -17.58 -5.06 7.35
N THR A 29 -16.26 -5.02 7.50
CA THR A 29 -15.41 -6.21 7.68
C THR A 29 -14.98 -6.37 9.14
N ILE A 30 -15.71 -7.23 9.87
CA ILE A 30 -15.46 -7.52 11.29
C ILE A 30 -14.39 -8.61 11.46
N SER A 31 -14.19 -9.46 10.44
CA SER A 31 -13.07 -10.41 10.35
C SER A 31 -12.15 -10.07 9.18
N PRO A 32 -10.81 -10.29 9.30
CA PRO A 32 -9.90 -10.24 8.16
C PRO A 32 -10.27 -11.21 7.03
N LEU A 33 -10.96 -12.30 7.37
CA LEU A 33 -11.43 -13.33 6.44
C LEU A 33 -12.68 -12.87 5.66
N ASP A 34 -13.47 -11.96 6.24
CA ASP A 34 -14.68 -11.42 5.61
C ASP A 34 -14.35 -10.32 4.59
N CYS A 35 -13.09 -9.89 4.51
CA CYS A 35 -12.64 -8.97 3.47
C CYS A 35 -12.53 -9.71 2.14
N ILE A 36 -13.67 -9.80 1.44
CA ILE A 36 -13.70 -10.19 0.03
C ILE A 36 -12.93 -9.12 -0.73
N ARG A 37 -11.74 -9.49 -1.21
CA ARG A 37 -10.78 -8.57 -1.79
C ARG A 37 -11.11 -8.33 -3.25
N PHE A 38 -11.42 -7.08 -3.59
CA PHE A 38 -11.59 -6.67 -4.99
C PHE A 38 -10.45 -5.72 -5.36
N PRO A 39 -9.64 -6.04 -6.40
CA PRO A 39 -8.60 -5.14 -6.86
C PRO A 39 -9.25 -3.92 -7.53
N LEU A 40 -8.88 -2.72 -7.09
CA LEU A 40 -9.24 -1.47 -7.75
C LEU A 40 -8.01 -0.75 -8.25
N LYS A 41 -8.16 0.01 -9.33
CA LYS A 41 -7.13 0.93 -9.83
C LYS A 41 -7.10 2.17 -8.94
N CYS A 42 -5.94 2.52 -8.39
CA CYS A 42 -5.77 3.74 -7.61
C CYS A 42 -5.61 4.98 -8.50
N PRO A 43 -6.14 6.12 -8.07
CA PRO A 43 -5.76 7.43 -8.62
C PRO A 43 -4.25 7.67 -8.55
N PRO A 44 -3.68 8.48 -9.48
CA PRO A 44 -2.27 8.84 -9.44
C PRO A 44 -1.87 9.47 -8.11
N GLY A 45 -0.68 9.12 -7.63
CA GLY A 45 -0.14 9.64 -6.36
C GLY A 45 -0.70 9.00 -5.10
N GLN A 46 -1.55 7.97 -5.22
CA GLN A 46 -2.04 7.20 -4.07
C GLN A 46 -1.25 5.89 -3.86
N VAL A 47 -1.35 5.35 -2.64
CA VAL A 47 -0.75 4.09 -2.19
C VAL A 47 -1.81 3.17 -1.59
N CYS A 48 -1.49 1.88 -1.44
CA CYS A 48 -2.41 0.93 -0.83
C CYS A 48 -2.45 1.12 0.69
N LEU A 49 -3.67 1.15 1.25
CA LEU A 49 -3.94 1.16 2.68
C LEU A 49 -4.35 -0.24 3.17
N SER A 50 -3.88 -0.60 4.36
CA SER A 50 -4.51 -1.56 5.26
C SER A 50 -4.68 -0.89 6.62
N SER A 51 -5.93 -0.68 7.06
CA SER A 51 -6.23 -0.04 8.33
C SER A 51 -6.96 -0.99 9.27
N ARG A 52 -6.65 -0.85 10.56
CA ARG A 52 -7.29 -1.61 11.65
C ARG A 52 -7.88 -0.64 12.65
N ALA A 53 -9.20 -0.68 12.81
CA ALA A 53 -9.95 0.17 13.72
C ALA A 53 -10.53 -0.65 14.88
N VAL A 54 -10.32 -0.22 16.13
CA VAL A 54 -10.78 -0.93 17.32
C VAL A 54 -11.76 -0.07 18.09
N GLY A 55 -12.99 -0.56 18.26
CA GLY A 55 -14.02 0.06 19.10
C GLY A 55 -14.25 -0.75 20.36
N LYS A 56 -14.45 -0.07 21.50
CA LYS A 56 -14.73 -0.69 22.80
C LYS A 56 -15.85 0.04 23.53
N LYS A 57 -16.76 -0.71 24.18
CA LYS A 57 -17.77 -0.18 25.11
C LYS A 57 -18.09 -1.22 26.17
N GLY A 58 -17.64 -0.98 27.40
CA GLY A 58 -17.65 -2.01 28.44
C GLY A 58 -16.85 -3.24 27.99
N ASP A 59 -17.46 -4.42 28.11
CA ASP A 59 -16.86 -5.70 27.67
C ASP A 59 -16.98 -5.95 26.16
N PHE A 60 -17.77 -5.14 25.45
CA PHE A 60 -17.95 -5.28 24.01
C PHE A 60 -16.75 -4.68 23.25
N ARG A 61 -16.09 -5.49 22.43
CA ARG A 61 -14.96 -5.09 21.58
C ARG A 61 -15.21 -5.52 20.13
N VAL A 62 -15.11 -4.56 19.22
CA VAL A 62 -15.19 -4.80 17.76
C VAL A 62 -13.91 -4.33 17.10
N VAL A 63 -13.45 -5.10 16.14
CA VAL A 63 -12.32 -4.72 15.27
C VAL A 63 -12.86 -4.65 13.85
N LEU A 64 -12.64 -3.52 13.19
CA LEU A 64 -12.95 -3.32 11.79
C LEU A 64 -11.66 -3.25 10.99
N TYR A 65 -11.68 -3.84 9.81
CA TYR A 65 -10.58 -3.80 8.86
C TYR A 65 -11.00 -3.02 7.63
N GLU A 66 -10.11 -2.15 7.14
CA GLU A 66 -10.33 -1.36 5.94
C GLU A 66 -9.14 -1.54 4.98
N LYS A 67 -9.45 -1.60 3.68
CA LYS A 67 -8.47 -1.60 2.61
C LYS A 67 -8.95 -0.68 1.49
N SER A 68 -8.05 0.17 1.01
CA SER A 68 -8.38 1.19 0.00
C SER A 68 -7.12 1.77 -0.63
N CYS A 69 -7.29 2.77 -1.50
CA CYS A 69 -6.22 3.64 -1.97
C CYS A 69 -6.27 4.97 -1.19
N ILE A 70 -5.14 5.48 -0.72
CA ILE A 70 -5.07 6.74 0.02
C ILE A 70 -3.88 7.61 -0.41
N LEU A 71 -3.91 8.88 0.01
CA LEU A 71 -2.77 9.78 -0.15
C LEU A 71 -1.64 9.41 0.83
N PRO A 72 -0.36 9.45 0.42
CA PRO A 72 0.77 9.03 1.23
C PRO A 72 0.89 9.72 2.59
N TYR A 73 0.45 10.98 2.72
CA TYR A 73 0.53 11.70 3.99
C TYR A 73 -0.42 11.15 5.07
N LEU A 74 -1.40 10.30 4.69
CA LEU A 74 -2.31 9.63 5.62
C LEU A 74 -1.75 8.30 6.15
N CYS A 75 -0.55 7.90 5.70
CA CYS A 75 0.13 6.69 6.13
C CYS A 75 0.76 6.85 7.51
N GLY A 76 0.68 5.81 8.35
CA GLY A 76 1.17 5.84 9.73
C GLY A 76 0.31 6.69 10.67
N VAL A 77 -0.74 7.34 10.17
CA VAL A 77 -1.67 8.11 10.99
C VAL A 77 -2.48 7.17 11.86
N THR A 78 -2.54 7.51 13.15
CA THR A 78 -3.49 6.95 14.10
C THR A 78 -4.50 8.04 14.47
N GLY A 79 -5.78 7.69 14.57
CA GLY A 79 -6.83 8.64 14.89
C GLY A 79 -8.05 7.97 15.49
N GLU A 80 -9.09 8.76 15.76
CA GLU A 80 -10.36 8.27 16.27
C GLU A 80 -11.51 8.65 15.33
N LYS A 81 -12.48 7.74 15.21
CA LYS A 81 -13.71 7.97 14.46
C LYS A 81 -14.90 7.47 15.25
N HIS A 82 -15.92 8.31 15.40
CA HIS A 82 -17.18 7.91 16.03
C HIS A 82 -18.14 7.36 14.97
N THR A 83 -18.57 6.11 15.11
CA THR A 83 -19.60 5.50 14.24
C THR A 83 -20.27 4.34 14.96
N MET A 84 -21.49 3.96 14.55
CA MET A 84 -22.26 2.88 15.18
C MET A 84 -22.38 3.00 16.72
N GLY A 85 -22.33 4.24 17.25
CA GLY A 85 -22.37 4.51 18.69
C GLY A 85 -21.10 4.14 19.47
N LEU A 86 -19.96 3.93 18.78
CA LEU A 86 -18.66 3.58 19.36
C LEU A 86 -17.56 4.52 18.84
N ASN A 87 -16.58 4.79 19.70
CA ASN A 87 -15.32 5.41 19.29
C ASN A 87 -14.37 4.32 18.82
N PHE A 88 -13.93 4.43 17.57
CA PHE A 88 -12.95 3.53 16.97
C PHE A 88 -11.61 4.23 16.86
N THR A 89 -10.58 3.65 17.49
CA THR A 89 -9.19 4.06 17.27
C THR A 89 -8.64 3.28 16.09
N PHE A 90 -8.19 3.96 15.03
CA PHE A 90 -7.66 3.33 13.82
C PHE A 90 -6.17 3.64 13.63
N THR A 91 -5.46 2.72 12.97
CA THR A 91 -4.07 2.90 12.55
C THR A 91 -3.93 2.51 11.08
N ASN A 92 -3.32 3.40 10.28
CA ASN A 92 -3.14 3.23 8.85
C ASN A 92 -1.75 2.68 8.51
N GLU A 93 -1.70 1.50 7.91
CA GLU A 93 -0.48 0.92 7.36
C GLU A 93 -0.51 1.00 5.83
N CYS A 94 0.61 1.37 5.21
CA CYS A 94 0.68 1.59 3.77
C CYS A 94 1.79 0.79 3.08
N CYS A 95 1.56 0.52 1.80
CA CYS A 95 2.55 -0.08 0.91
C CYS A 95 2.30 0.40 -0.54
N ASN A 96 3.32 0.35 -1.39
CA ASN A 96 3.34 1.00 -2.70
C ASN A 96 3.49 0.04 -3.90
N THR A 97 3.40 -1.26 -3.68
CA THR A 97 3.44 -2.28 -4.74
C THR A 97 2.06 -2.83 -5.05
N HIS A 98 1.88 -3.40 -6.24
CA HIS A 98 0.58 -3.93 -6.65
C HIS A 98 0.03 -4.95 -5.66
N LEU A 99 -1.21 -4.71 -5.20
CA LEU A 99 -1.97 -5.63 -4.35
C LEU A 99 -1.29 -5.97 -3.01
N CYS A 100 -0.34 -5.13 -2.58
CA CYS A 100 0.50 -5.36 -1.41
C CYS A 100 -0.28 -5.38 -0.10
N ASN A 101 -1.45 -4.72 -0.05
CA ASN A 101 -2.34 -4.74 1.09
C ASN A 101 -3.16 -6.03 1.18
N GLY A 102 -2.78 -7.12 0.51
CA GLY A 102 -3.50 -8.39 0.55
C GLY A 102 -3.38 -9.12 1.89
N ALA A 103 -2.18 -9.23 2.45
CA ALA A 103 -1.95 -10.00 3.67
C ALA A 103 -1.87 -9.08 4.90
N ALA A 104 -2.39 -9.56 6.04
CA ALA A 104 -1.87 -9.11 7.33
C ALA A 104 -0.54 -9.85 7.52
N THR A 105 0.53 -9.38 6.89
CA THR A 105 1.86 -9.94 7.14
C THR A 105 2.20 -9.64 8.60
N PRO A 106 2.53 -10.64 9.44
CA PRO A 106 3.18 -10.35 10.71
C PRO A 106 4.41 -9.49 10.41
N ALA A 107 4.62 -8.43 11.19
CA ALA A 107 5.73 -7.51 11.01
C ALA A 107 7.06 -8.28 11.05
N THR A 108 7.55 -8.71 9.89
CA THR A 108 8.89 -9.23 9.74
C THR A 108 9.82 -8.03 9.54
N PRO A 109 10.82 -7.82 10.40
CA PRO A 109 11.77 -6.74 10.20
C PRO A 109 12.54 -7.02 8.90
N TYR A 110 12.29 -6.21 7.87
CA TYR A 110 13.03 -6.27 6.62
C TYR A 110 14.46 -5.79 6.88
N TRP A 111 15.36 -6.74 7.12
CA TRP A 111 16.80 -6.49 7.03
C TRP A 111 17.14 -6.22 5.56
N THR A 112 17.16 -4.95 5.18
CA THR A 112 17.77 -4.52 3.92
C THR A 112 19.29 -4.61 4.08
N GLY A 113 19.85 -5.81 3.99
CA GLY A 113 21.28 -6.00 3.79
C GLY A 113 21.67 -5.43 2.41
N PRO A 114 22.77 -4.68 2.29
CA PRO A 114 23.21 -4.19 1.00
C PRO A 114 23.61 -5.39 0.13
N ILE A 115 23.00 -5.52 -1.04
CA ILE A 115 23.42 -6.46 -2.07
C ILE A 115 24.76 -5.95 -2.61
N ALA A 116 25.86 -6.53 -2.12
CA ALA A 116 27.19 -6.30 -2.67
C ALA A 116 27.27 -6.91 -4.07
N THR A 117 27.15 -6.08 -5.10
CA THR A 117 27.45 -6.46 -6.48
C THR A 117 28.96 -6.68 -6.63
N LEU A 118 29.41 -7.94 -6.67
CA LEU A 118 30.74 -8.31 -7.13
C LEU A 118 30.81 -8.12 -8.66
N LEU A 119 31.40 -7.00 -9.09
CA LEU A 119 31.99 -6.91 -10.43
C LEU A 119 33.34 -7.62 -10.39
N ILE A 120 33.34 -8.92 -10.71
CA ILE A 120 34.60 -9.61 -11.01
C ILE A 120 35.05 -9.14 -12.39
N SER A 121 36.14 -8.38 -12.37
CA SER A 121 37.02 -8.09 -13.49
C SER A 121 37.35 -9.37 -14.26
N TYR A 122 36.88 -9.47 -15.50
CA TYR A 122 37.55 -10.30 -16.49
C TYR A 122 38.57 -9.43 -17.22
N SER A 123 39.72 -9.28 -16.57
CA SER A 123 40.97 -9.04 -17.28
C SER A 123 41.54 -10.39 -17.74
N VAL A 124 41.97 -10.43 -19.00
CA VAL A 124 42.86 -11.41 -19.66
C VAL A 124 42.17 -12.54 -20.44
N TRP A 125 41.91 -12.31 -21.73
CA TRP A 125 42.74 -12.85 -22.82
C TRP A 125 42.71 -11.92 -24.03
#